data_AF-A0A3G8CC10-F1
#
_entry.id   AF-A0A3G8CC10-F1
#
_cell.length_a   1.000
_cell.length_b   1.000
_cell.length_c   1.000
_cell.angle_alpha   90.00
_cell.angle_beta   90.00
_cell.angle_gamma   90.00
#
_symmetry.space_group_name_H-M   'P 1'
#
loop_
_entity.id
_entity.type
_entity.pdbx_description
1 polymer ?
#
loop_
_entity_poly.entity_id
_entity_poly.type
_entity_poly.pdbx_seq_one_letter_code
_entity_poly.pdbx_strand_id
1 'polypeptide(L)' 'MRAFAQAIIAVALVTNRKSRNRFLRECDRWSNRLYRLDLISLQQRQELRRQIAAACLVALM' A
#
# COMPACT_ATOMS: atom_id res chain seq x y z
N MET A 1 -2.96 -4.07 10.10
CA MET A 1 -2.66 -3.54 8.75
C MET A 1 -3.02 -2.06 8.56
N ARG A 2 -4.13 -1.56 9.12
CA ARG A 2 -4.52 -0.13 9.01
C ARG A 2 -3.44 0.87 9.49
N ALA A 3 -2.91 0.68 10.70
CA ALA A 3 -1.86 1.56 11.25
C ALA A 3 -0.58 1.56 10.39
N PHE A 4 -0.19 0.39 9.87
CA PHE A 4 0.93 0.26 8.94
C PHE A 4 0.70 1.02 7.63
N ALA A 5 -0.49 0.91 7.04
CA ALA A 5 -0.85 1.64 5.83
C ALA A 5 -0.79 3.16 6.06
N GLN A 6 -1.30 3.65 7.19
CA GLN A 6 -1.22 5.05 7.56
C GLN A 6 0.24 5.52 7.75
N ALA A 7 1.06 4.73 8.45
CA ALA A 7 2.46 5.06 8.68
C ALA A 7 3.28 5.15 7.38
N ILE A 8 3.10 4.20 6.45
CA ILE A 8 3.83 4.26 5.17
C ILE A 8 3.40 5.47 4.35
N ILE A 9 2.11 5.78 4.30
CA ILE A 9 1.62 6.93 3.53
C ILE A 9 2.08 8.25 4.14
N ALA A 10 2.18 8.35 5.46
CA ALA A 10 2.75 9.53 6.12
C ALA A 10 4.22 9.77 5.74
N VAL A 11 4.97 8.71 5.39
CA VAL A 11 6.36 8.80 4.93
C VAL A 11 6.46 8.95 3.40
N ALA A 12 5.49 8.44 2.66
CA ALA A 12 5.48 8.52 1.20
C ALA A 12 5.04 9.91 0.74
N LEU A 13 5.87 10.59 -0.07
CA LEU A 13 5.56 11.88 -0.68
C LEU A 13 4.49 11.73 -1.80
N VAL A 14 3.24 11.49 -1.41
CA VAL A 14 2.10 11.30 -2.33
C VAL A 14 1.43 12.65 -2.62
N THR A 15 2.13 13.51 -3.37
CA THR A 15 1.67 14.89 -3.64
C THR A 15 0.72 15.04 -4.83
N ASN A 16 0.59 14.04 -5.71
CA ASN A 16 -0.26 14.12 -6.89
C ASN A 16 -0.73 12.73 -7.35
N ARG A 17 -1.69 12.71 -8.28
CA ARG A 17 -2.26 11.45 -8.82
C ARG A 17 -1.20 10.53 -9.44
N LYS A 18 -0.15 11.09 -10.05
CA LYS A 18 0.93 10.32 -10.70
C LYS A 18 1.84 9.66 -9.66
N SER A 19 2.24 10.39 -8.61
CA SER A 19 3.04 9.84 -7.50
C SER A 19 2.25 8.80 -6.71
N ARG A 20 0.94 9.00 -6.49
CA ARG A 20 0.05 7.99 -5.91
C ARG A 20 0.07 6.68 -6.72
N ASN A 21 -0.16 6.78 -8.03
CA ASN A 21 -0.23 5.58 -8.87
C ASN A 21 1.11 4.84 -8.92
N ARG A 22 2.24 5.57 -8.86
CA ARG A 22 3.58 4.97 -8.73
C ARG A 22 3.71 4.23 -7.39
N PHE A 23 3.39 4.90 -6.29
CA PHE A 23 3.45 4.33 -4.94
C PHE A 23 2.59 3.06 -4.83
N LEU A 24 1.34 3.08 -5.30
CA LEU A 24 0.47 1.90 -5.29
C LEU A 24 1.06 0.72 -6.08
N ARG A 25 1.70 0.98 -7.22
CA ARG A 25 2.38 -0.07 -8.01
C ARG A 25 3.60 -0.64 -7.27
N GLU A 26 4.35 0.19 -6.57
CA GLU A 26 5.50 -0.24 -5.76
C GLU A 26 5.03 -1.11 -4.58
N CYS A 27 3.99 -0.70 -3.84
CA CYS A 27 3.38 -1.52 -2.81
C CYS A 27 2.85 -2.85 -3.35
N ASP A 28 2.25 -2.85 -4.54
CA ASP A 28 1.76 -4.07 -5.19
C ASP A 28 2.89 -5.04 -5.54
N ARG A 29 4.00 -4.52 -6.09
CA ARG A 29 5.18 -5.33 -6.40
C ARG A 29 5.83 -5.89 -5.14
N TRP A 30 5.97 -5.07 -4.11
CA TRP A 30 6.53 -5.46 -2.82
C TRP A 30 5.67 -6.52 -2.12
N SER A 31 4.36 -6.31 -2.01
CA SER A 31 3.45 -7.28 -1.40
C SER A 31 3.37 -8.59 -2.20
N ASN A 32 3.48 -8.53 -3.54
CA ASN A 32 3.59 -9.73 -4.37
C ASN A 32 4.90 -10.50 -4.11
N ARG A 33 6.00 -9.79 -3.85
CA ARG A 33 7.27 -10.43 -3.47
C ARG A 33 7.15 -11.13 -2.11
N LEU A 34 6.51 -10.50 -1.12
CA LEU A 34 6.26 -11.12 0.18
C LEU A 34 5.40 -12.39 0.06
N TYR A 35 4.34 -12.32 -0.74
CA TYR A 35 3.48 -13.47 -1.01
C TYR A 35 4.25 -14.62 -1.68
N ARG A 36 5.09 -14.33 -2.68
CA ARG A 36 5.92 -15.35 -3.35
C ARG A 36 6.99 -15.98 -2.44
N LEU A 37 7.32 -15.33 -1.33
CA LEU A 37 8.24 -15.85 -0.32
C LEU A 37 7.50 -16.57 0.82
N ASP A 38 6.19 -16.77 0.69
CA ASP A 38 5.30 -17.33 1.73
C ASP A 38 5.35 -16.60 3.07
N LEU A 39 5.80 -15.33 3.07
CA LEU A 39 5.86 -14.48 4.27
C LEU A 39 4.49 -13.92 4.66
N ILE A 40 3.57 -13.86 3.71
CA ILE A 40 2.19 -13.44 3.92
C ILE A 40 1.24 -14.32 3.11
N SER A 41 0.03 -14.54 3.62
CA SER A 41 -1.03 -15.22 2.88
C SER A 41 -1.64 -14.32 1.80
N LEU A 42 -2.35 -14.94 0.83
CA LEU A 42 -3.11 -14.20 -0.17
C LEU A 42 -4.13 -13.24 0.47
N GLN A 43 -4.78 -13.68 1.57
CA GLN A 43 -5.72 -12.85 2.31
C GLN A 43 -5.04 -11.64 2.94
N GLN A 44 -3.88 -11.83 3.57
CA GLN A 44 -3.09 -10.72 4.14
C GLN A 44 -2.65 -9.73 3.04
N ARG A 45 -2.29 -10.22 1.86
CA ARG A 45 -1.97 -9.37 0.70
C ARG A 45 -3.16 -8.53 0.24
N GLN A 46 -4.35 -9.12 0.13
CA GLN A 46 -5.57 -8.39 -0.25
C GLN A 46 -5.95 -7.33 0.79
N GLU A 47 -5.82 -7.66 2.08
CA GLU A 47 -6.07 -6.73 3.17
C GLU A 47 -5.09 -5.55 3.15
N LEU A 48 -3.80 -5.81 2.94
CA LEU A 48 -2.77 -4.79 2.73
C LEU A 48 -3.15 -3.83 1.59
N ARG A 49 -3.57 -4.38 0.45
CA ARG A 49 -3.98 -3.59 -0.71
C ARG A 49 -5.18 -2.69 -0.40
N ARG A 50 -6.21 -3.21 0.28
CA ARG A 50 -7.39 -2.43 0.68
C ARG A 50 -7.02 -1.28 1.63
N GLN A 51 -6.24 -1.57 2.67
CA GLN A 51 -5.87 -0.58 3.68
C GLN A 51 -4.98 0.54 3.11
N ILE A 52 -4.01 0.19 2.25
CA ILE A 52 -3.16 1.17 1.56
C ILE A 52 -3.98 2.03 0.61
N ALA A 53 -4.90 1.43 -0.17
CA ALA A 53 -5.77 2.20 -1.07
C ALA A 53 -6.68 3.17 -0.31
N ALA A 54 -7.28 2.73 0.81
CA ALA A 54 -8.12 3.56 1.66
C ALA A 54 -7.35 4.74 2.25
N ALA A 55 -6.15 4.49 2.80
CA ALA A 55 -5.32 5.55 3.36
C ALA A 55 -4.81 6.53 2.27
N CYS A 56 -4.55 6.05 1.05
CA CYS A 56 -4.19 6.92 -0.08
C CYS A 56 -5.32 7.86 -0.50
N LEU A 57 -6.58 7.44 -0.33
CA LEU A 57 -7.74 8.29 -0.60
C LEU A 57 -7.85 9.41 0.44
N VAL A 58 -7.64 9.08 1.73
CA VAL A 58 -7.68 10.07 2.82
C VAL A 58 -6.57 11.12 2.68
N ALA A 59 -5.36 10.72 2.28
CA ALA A 59 -4.22 11.65 2.17
C ALA A 59 -4.28 12.63 0.98
N LEU A 60 -5.21 12.42 0.04
CA LEU A 60 -5.39 13.26 -1.15
C LEU A 60 -6.67 14.10 -1.11
N MET A 61 -7.51 13.90 -0.09
CA MET A 61 -8.57 14.84 0.28
C MET A 61 -7.99 15.94 1.15
#